data_AF-A0A554WDG9-F1
#
_entry.id   AF-A0A554WDG9-F1
#
_cell.length_a   1.000
_cell.length_b   1.000
_cell.length_c   1.000
_cell.angle_alpha   90.00
_cell.angle_beta   90.00
_cell.angle_gamma   90.00
#
_symmetry.space_group_name_H-M   'P 1'
#
loop_
_entity.id
_entity.type
_entity.pdbx_description
1 polymer ?
#
loop_
_entity_poly.entity_id
_entity_poly.type
_entity_poly.pdbx_seq_one_letter_code
_entity_poly.pdbx_strand_id
1 'polypeptide(L)'
;MLDFARARSRHATRRAAAPWLTAAALLATPGVGAEVPAIFRDADLALGEQLIRQHRCSQCHAERVGGDGSAIYRPQGRINTAGLLRGMVEQCNAALNMQMWPEEVTAVAAVLNRDHYKFKD
;
A
#
# COMPACT_ATOMS: atom_id res chain seq x y z
N MET A 1 58.55 47.32 -23.64
CA MET A 1 57.58 46.93 -22.60
C MET A 1 58.23 45.81 -21.79
N LEU A 2 59.04 45.98 -20.73
CA LEU A 2 58.98 46.91 -19.58
C LEU A 2 57.51 46.98 -19.09
N ASP A 3 57.08 46.44 -17.95
CA ASP A 3 57.67 46.25 -16.62
C ASP A 3 56.95 45.06 -15.94
N PHE A 4 57.61 44.16 -15.22
CA PHE A 4 57.99 44.28 -13.80
C PHE A 4 56.85 44.62 -12.83
N ALA A 5 56.83 43.82 -11.75
CA ALA A 5 56.12 44.00 -10.47
C ALA A 5 54.65 43.51 -10.45
N ARG A 6 54.16 42.88 -9.38
CA ARG A 6 54.56 42.97 -7.99
C ARG A 6 54.13 41.71 -7.21
N ALA A 7 55.14 41.09 -6.60
CA ALA A 7 55.11 40.41 -5.31
C ALA A 7 53.89 40.60 -4.39
N ARG A 8 53.47 39.50 -3.73
CA ARG A 8 53.57 39.31 -2.26
C ARG A 8 53.09 37.89 -1.93
N SER A 9 53.98 36.98 -1.54
CA SER A 9 54.45 36.76 -0.17
C SER A 9 53.34 36.60 0.88
N ARG A 10 53.26 35.35 1.35
CA ARG A 10 53.10 34.90 2.75
C ARG A 10 51.93 35.52 3.51
N HIS A 11 50.97 34.68 3.90
CA HIS A 11 50.63 34.54 5.33
C HIS A 11 50.02 33.16 5.56
N ALA A 12 50.86 32.26 6.08
CA ALA A 12 50.38 31.13 6.86
C ALA A 12 49.68 31.71 8.09
N THR A 13 48.35 31.62 8.13
CA THR A 13 47.59 31.81 9.35
C THR A 13 46.86 30.51 9.63
N ARG A 14 47.50 29.68 10.46
CA ARG A 14 46.79 28.69 11.28
C ARG A 14 45.69 29.44 12.02
N ARG A 15 44.43 29.15 11.73
CA ARG A 15 43.32 29.51 12.62
C ARG A 15 42.71 28.23 13.14
N ALA A 16 42.74 28.17 14.46
CA ALA A 16 42.33 27.07 15.30
C ALA A 16 40.82 26.80 15.19
N ALA A 17 40.48 25.59 15.64
CA ALA A 17 39.16 25.00 15.80
C ALA A 17 38.04 25.94 16.27
N ALA A 18 36.82 25.67 15.81
CA ALA A 18 35.63 25.67 16.65
C ALA A 18 34.60 24.69 16.04
N PRO A 19 34.13 23.68 16.80
CA PRO A 19 33.22 22.66 16.30
C PRO A 19 31.81 23.21 16.29
N TRP A 20 31.20 23.28 15.11
CA TRP A 20 29.77 23.54 14.99
C TRP A 20 29.07 22.19 15.17
N LEU A 21 28.80 21.83 16.42
CA LEU A 21 27.86 20.77 16.78
C LEU A 21 26.46 21.20 16.34
N THR A 22 26.11 20.95 15.08
CA THR A 22 24.72 21.02 14.62
C THR A 22 24.00 19.78 15.16
N ALA A 23 23.32 19.95 16.30
CA ALA A 23 22.36 18.98 16.80
C ALA A 23 21.19 18.86 15.81
N ALA A 24 21.23 17.85 14.95
CA ALA A 24 20.10 17.47 14.11
C ALA A 24 19.09 16.69 14.98
N ALA A 25 18.08 17.38 15.49
CA ALA A 25 16.93 16.74 16.11
C ALA A 25 16.10 16.05 15.01
N LEU A 26 16.36 14.76 14.78
CA LEU A 26 15.48 13.90 14.00
C LEU A 26 14.17 13.75 14.76
N LEU A 27 13.16 14.52 14.36
CA LEU A 27 11.76 14.25 14.70
C LEU A 27 11.38 12.94 14.03
N ALA A 28 11.41 11.84 14.79
CA ALA A 28 10.82 10.58 14.37
C ALA A 28 9.31 10.75 14.28
N THR A 29 8.79 11.02 13.07
CA THR A 29 7.36 10.92 12.81
C THR A 29 6.95 9.45 12.93
N PRO A 30 6.09 9.06 13.89
CA PRO A 30 5.55 7.71 13.89
C PRO A 30 4.81 7.50 12.57
N GLY A 31 5.21 6.47 11.83
CA GLY A 31 4.52 6.08 10.61
C GLY A 31 3.07 5.74 10.95
N VAL A 32 2.13 6.44 10.33
CA VAL A 32 0.73 6.03 10.32
C VAL A 32 0.65 4.70 9.59
N GLY A 33 0.67 3.59 10.34
CA GLY A 33 0.38 2.28 9.79
C GLY A 33 -1.01 2.33 9.15
N ALA A 34 -1.15 1.81 7.93
CA ALA A 34 -2.47 1.65 7.35
C ALA A 34 -3.28 0.73 8.27
N GLU A 35 -4.30 1.28 8.94
CA GLU A 35 -5.16 0.50 9.82
C GLU A 35 -5.91 -0.54 8.98
N VAL A 36 -5.63 -1.82 9.23
CA VAL A 36 -6.28 -2.96 8.57
C VAL A 36 -7.38 -3.48 9.50
N PRO A 37 -8.60 -3.72 9.00
CA PRO A 37 -9.69 -4.29 9.76
C PRO A 37 -9.28 -5.56 10.50
N ALA A 38 -9.77 -5.74 11.74
CA ALA A 38 -9.38 -6.88 12.57
C ALA A 38 -9.63 -8.23 11.89
N ILE A 39 -10.71 -8.33 11.09
CA ILE A 39 -11.07 -9.51 10.31
C ILE A 39 -10.04 -9.88 9.21
N PHE A 40 -9.18 -8.94 8.79
CA PHE A 40 -8.19 -9.15 7.73
C PHE A 40 -6.74 -9.11 8.23
N ARG A 41 -6.50 -8.92 9.53
CA ARG A 41 -5.15 -8.70 10.07
C ARG A 41 -4.17 -9.83 9.76
N ASP A 42 -4.65 -11.07 9.83
CA ASP A 42 -3.85 -12.27 9.64
C ASP A 42 -4.13 -12.95 8.28
N ALA A 43 -4.78 -12.22 7.35
CA ALA A 43 -5.14 -12.76 6.05
C ALA A 43 -3.91 -12.92 5.15
N ASP A 44 -3.79 -14.09 4.49
CA ASP A 44 -2.75 -14.35 3.50
C ASP A 44 -3.10 -13.66 2.16
N LEU A 45 -2.54 -12.47 1.94
CA LEU A 45 -2.77 -11.72 0.71
C LEU A 45 -2.24 -12.43 -0.54
N ALA A 46 -1.15 -13.19 -0.43
CA ALA A 46 -0.59 -13.89 -1.58
C ALA A 46 -1.52 -15.02 -2.04
N LEU A 47 -2.09 -15.76 -1.08
CA LEU A 47 -3.14 -16.74 -1.35
C LEU A 47 -4.38 -16.08 -1.96
N GLY A 48 -4.85 -14.97 -1.41
CA GLY A 48 -6.00 -14.24 -1.94
C GLY A 48 -5.81 -13.79 -3.40
N GLU A 49 -4.62 -13.27 -3.72
CA GLU A 49 -4.26 -12.89 -5.09
C GLU A 49 -4.17 -14.09 -6.04
N GLN A 50 -3.63 -15.21 -5.56
CA GLN A 50 -3.59 -16.47 -6.32
C GLN A 50 -5.00 -16.94 -6.65
N LEU A 51 -5.91 -16.96 -5.67
CA LEU A 51 -7.29 -17.39 -5.84
C LEU A 51 -8.06 -16.49 -6.79
N ILE A 52 -7.89 -15.16 -6.70
CA ILE A 52 -8.51 -14.21 -7.64
C ILE A 52 -8.12 -14.53 -9.09
N ARG A 53 -6.85 -14.87 -9.34
CA ARG A 53 -6.38 -15.29 -10.67
C ARG A 53 -6.91 -16.67 -11.06
N GLN A 54 -6.84 -17.64 -10.15
CA GLN A 54 -7.26 -19.03 -10.38
C GLN A 54 -8.75 -19.13 -10.73
N HIS A 55 -9.60 -18.41 -10.01
CA HIS A 55 -11.05 -18.37 -10.24
C HIS A 55 -11.46 -17.33 -11.29
N ARG A 56 -10.50 -16.63 -11.90
CA ARG A 56 -10.71 -15.66 -12.98
C ARG A 56 -11.74 -14.58 -12.61
N CYS A 57 -11.69 -14.07 -11.39
CA CYS A 57 -12.70 -13.14 -10.87
C CYS A 57 -12.83 -11.89 -11.75
N SER A 58 -11.71 -11.23 -12.06
CA SER A 58 -11.71 -10.00 -12.89
C SER A 58 -12.25 -10.24 -14.30
N GLN A 59 -11.90 -11.38 -14.92
CA GLN A 59 -12.39 -11.71 -16.25
C GLN A 59 -13.92 -11.89 -16.25
N CYS A 60 -14.44 -12.74 -15.36
CA CYS A 60 -15.87 -12.97 -15.27
C CYS A 60 -16.63 -11.68 -14.91
N HIS A 61 -16.04 -10.82 -14.08
CA HIS A 61 -16.65 -9.54 -13.74
C HIS A 61 -16.68 -8.59 -14.93
N ALA A 62 -15.60 -8.47 -15.69
CA ALA A 62 -15.57 -7.67 -16.91
C ALA A 62 -16.59 -8.16 -17.95
N GLU A 63 -16.77 -9.48 -18.10
CA GLU A 63 -17.80 -10.06 -18.96
C GLU A 63 -19.24 -9.73 -18.51
N ARG A 64 -19.47 -9.58 -17.20
CA ARG A 64 -20.81 -9.34 -16.63
C ARG A 64 -21.21 -7.87 -16.57
N VAL A 65 -20.29 -6.96 -16.23
CA VAL A 65 -20.59 -5.53 -16.04
C VAL A 65 -19.81 -4.60 -16.96
N GLY A 66 -18.97 -5.15 -17.83
CA GLY A 66 -18.11 -4.36 -18.72
C GLY A 66 -16.93 -3.71 -18.01
N GLY A 67 -16.18 -2.90 -18.75
CA GLY A 67 -15.00 -2.21 -18.24
C GLY A 67 -13.92 -3.20 -17.77
N ASP A 68 -13.30 -2.89 -16.63
CA ASP A 68 -12.31 -3.75 -15.97
C ASP A 68 -12.93 -4.74 -14.97
N GLY A 69 -14.27 -4.81 -14.89
CA GLY A 69 -15.00 -5.64 -13.94
C GLY A 69 -15.04 -5.12 -12.50
N SER A 70 -14.34 -4.03 -12.17
CA SER A 70 -14.24 -3.54 -10.79
C SER A 70 -15.57 -3.03 -10.22
N ALA A 71 -16.52 -2.66 -11.07
CA ALA A 71 -17.85 -2.22 -10.66
C ALA A 71 -18.63 -3.29 -9.89
N ILE A 72 -18.44 -4.59 -10.19
CA ILE A 72 -19.02 -5.68 -9.39
C ILE A 72 -18.45 -5.68 -7.97
N TYR A 73 -17.16 -5.37 -7.81
CA TYR A 73 -16.58 -5.36 -6.49
C TYR A 73 -17.17 -4.28 -5.61
N ARG A 74 -17.68 -3.16 -6.14
CA ARG A 74 -18.23 -2.02 -5.36
C ARG A 74 -19.64 -1.62 -5.87
N PRO A 75 -20.69 -2.41 -5.60
CA PRO A 75 -22.01 -2.15 -6.14
C PRO A 75 -22.68 -0.96 -5.43
N GLN A 76 -22.48 0.25 -5.96
CA GLN A 76 -23.12 1.48 -5.51
C GLN A 76 -22.95 1.77 -4.01
N GLY A 77 -21.83 1.34 -3.41
CA GLY A 77 -21.53 1.55 -1.99
C GLY A 77 -22.38 0.72 -1.01
N ARG A 78 -23.16 -0.27 -1.49
CA ARG A 78 -23.96 -1.16 -0.62
C ARG A 78 -23.11 -1.99 0.34
N ILE A 79 -21.88 -2.28 -0.06
CA ILE A 79 -20.87 -2.89 0.80
C ILE A 79 -20.07 -1.75 1.40
N ASN A 80 -20.22 -1.52 2.71
CA ASN A 80 -19.64 -0.37 3.40
C ASN A 80 -18.91 -0.72 4.70
N THR A 81 -18.74 -2.01 5.00
CA THR A 81 -17.92 -2.51 6.10
C THR A 81 -17.08 -3.70 5.65
N ALA A 82 -15.98 -3.96 6.37
CA ALA A 82 -15.11 -5.11 6.11
C ALA A 82 -15.86 -6.46 6.21
N GLY A 83 -16.77 -6.58 7.19
CA GLY A 83 -17.60 -7.77 7.37
C GLY A 83 -18.56 -8.03 6.19
N LEU A 84 -19.21 -6.97 5.68
CA LEU A 84 -20.09 -7.08 4.51
C LEU A 84 -19.31 -7.49 3.26
N LEU A 85 -18.08 -6.98 3.09
CA LEU A 85 -17.21 -7.37 1.98
C LEU A 85 -16.87 -8.87 2.05
N ARG A 86 -16.44 -9.36 3.21
CA ARG A 86 -16.15 -10.79 3.40
C ARG A 86 -17.40 -11.65 3.14
N GLY A 87 -18.57 -11.20 3.59
CA GLY A 87 -19.86 -11.85 3.31
C GLY A 87 -20.22 -11.88 1.83
N MET A 88 -19.91 -10.83 1.06
CA MET A 88 -20.13 -10.80 -0.39
C MET A 88 -19.25 -11.82 -1.11
N VAL A 89 -17.98 -11.95 -0.72
CA VAL A 89 -17.08 -12.96 -1.29
C VAL A 89 -17.57 -14.38 -0.97
N GLU A 90 -18.05 -14.62 0.25
CA GLU A 90 -18.68 -15.90 0.63
C GLU A 90 -19.92 -16.20 -0.23
N GLN A 91 -20.78 -15.20 -0.47
CA GLN A 91 -21.92 -15.36 -1.36
C GLN A 91 -21.48 -15.75 -2.77
N CYS A 92 -20.46 -15.09 -3.33
CA CYS A 92 -19.93 -15.41 -4.65
C CYS A 92 -19.33 -16.83 -4.69
N ASN A 93 -18.59 -17.23 -3.65
CA ASN A 93 -18.04 -18.57 -3.49
C ASN A 93 -19.14 -19.64 -3.57
N ALA A 94 -20.21 -19.47 -2.79
CA ALA A 94 -21.33 -20.40 -2.74
C ALA A 94 -22.15 -20.41 -4.04
N ALA A 95 -22.53 -19.24 -4.55
CA ALA A 95 -23.37 -19.10 -5.74
C ALA A 95 -22.70 -19.65 -7.01
N LEU A 96 -21.36 -19.64 -7.07
CA LEU A 96 -20.57 -20.09 -8.21
C LEU A 96 -19.83 -21.41 -7.94
N ASN A 97 -20.08 -22.04 -6.77
CA ASN A 97 -19.45 -23.28 -6.34
C ASN A 97 -17.91 -23.27 -6.51
N MET A 98 -17.25 -22.21 -6.03
CA MET A 98 -15.79 -22.08 -6.14
C MET A 98 -15.02 -22.95 -5.13
N GLN A 99 -15.74 -23.51 -4.15
CA GLN A 99 -15.21 -24.43 -3.12
C GLN A 99 -14.06 -23.83 -2.28
N MET A 100 -14.04 -22.50 -2.14
CA MET A 100 -13.07 -21.85 -1.26
C MET A 100 -13.42 -22.11 0.21
N TRP A 101 -12.39 -22.32 1.02
CA TRP A 101 -12.48 -22.44 2.47
C TRP A 101 -12.70 -21.06 3.13
N PRO A 102 -13.16 -20.99 4.39
CA PRO A 102 -13.42 -19.72 5.06
C PRO A 102 -12.21 -18.77 5.13
N GLU A 103 -11.00 -19.33 5.28
CA GLU A 103 -9.73 -18.60 5.31
C GLU A 103 -9.37 -18.06 3.93
N GLU A 104 -9.63 -18.83 2.87
CA GLU A 104 -9.45 -18.43 1.47
C GLU A 104 -10.42 -17.32 1.06
N VAL A 105 -11.68 -17.42 1.47
CA VAL A 105 -12.68 -16.34 1.32
C VAL A 105 -12.19 -15.07 2.01
N THR A 106 -11.62 -15.21 3.21
CA THR A 106 -11.07 -14.07 3.96
C THR A 106 -9.84 -13.48 3.29
N ALA A 107 -8.96 -14.32 2.74
CA ALA A 107 -7.79 -13.89 1.97
C ALA A 107 -8.18 -13.10 0.71
N VAL A 108 -9.14 -13.60 -0.07
CA VAL A 108 -9.68 -12.88 -1.24
C VAL A 108 -10.32 -11.56 -0.82
N ALA A 109 -11.16 -11.57 0.21
CA ALA A 109 -11.80 -10.35 0.72
C ALA A 109 -10.78 -9.32 1.22
N ALA A 110 -9.67 -9.76 1.83
CA ALA A 110 -8.59 -8.88 2.27
C ALA A 110 -7.87 -8.21 1.09
N VAL A 111 -7.62 -8.94 -0.01
CA VAL A 111 -7.07 -8.37 -1.25
C VAL A 111 -8.04 -7.35 -1.85
N LEU A 112 -9.33 -7.69 -1.93
CA LEU A 112 -10.35 -6.74 -2.41
C LEU A 112 -10.47 -5.52 -1.49
N ASN A 113 -10.30 -5.69 -0.18
CA ASN A 113 -10.26 -4.58 0.75
C ASN A 113 -9.07 -3.68 0.44
N ARG A 114 -7.88 -4.29 0.33
CA ARG A 114 -6.64 -3.58 0.00
C ARG A 114 -6.78 -2.85 -1.32
N ASP A 115 -7.40 -3.39 -2.36
CA ASP A 115 -7.32 -2.80 -3.69
C ASP A 115 -8.51 -1.89 -4.01
N HIS A 116 -9.69 -2.20 -3.50
CA HIS A 116 -10.92 -1.52 -3.87
C HIS A 116 -11.60 -0.77 -2.72
N TYR A 117 -11.47 -1.20 -1.46
CA TYR A 117 -12.29 -0.65 -0.38
C TYR A 117 -11.57 0.26 0.61
N LYS A 118 -10.39 -0.12 1.06
CA LYS A 118 -9.58 0.61 2.05
C LYS A 118 -10.33 0.83 3.38
N PHE A 119 -11.19 -0.12 3.77
CA PHE A 119 -11.78 -0.14 5.10
C PHE A 119 -10.71 -0.22 6.18
N LYS A 120 -11.01 0.30 7.37
CA LYS A 120 -10.07 0.47 8.51
C LYS A 120 -10.68 0.06 9.86
N ASP A 121 -11.95 -0.32 9.86
CA ASP A 121 -12.82 -0.58 11.01
C ASP A 121 -12.64 -1.97 11.64
#